data_AF-A0A4Q7KR23-F1
#
_entry.id   AF-A0A4Q7KR23-F1
#
_cell.length_a   1.000
_cell.length_b   1.000
_cell.length_c   1.000
_cell.angle_alpha   90.00
_cell.angle_beta   90.00
_cell.angle_gamma   90.00
#
_symmetry.space_group_name_H-M   'P 1'
#
loop_
_entity.id
_entity.type
_entity.pdbx_description
1 polymer ?
#
loop_
_entity_poly.entity_id
_entity_poly.type
_entity_poly.pdbx_seq_one_letter_code
_entity_poly.pdbx_strand_id
1 'polypeptide(L)' 'MGRVQVGTWVKIDDVSMTYAICGDDIEFRLGSMTDGFDLIVTDRALTKLVATGTEALRTLSTSKREH' A
#
# COMPACT_ATOMS: atom_id res chain seq x y z
N MET A 1 28.09 5.45 3.76
CA MET A 1 27.63 4.05 3.87
C MET A 1 26.17 4.00 3.47
N GLY A 2 25.89 3.64 2.21
CA GLY A 2 24.53 3.55 1.69
C GLY A 2 23.86 2.30 2.26
N ARG A 3 22.74 2.47 2.96
CA ARG A 3 21.93 1.37 3.46
C ARG A 3 21.19 0.79 2.24
N VAL A 4 21.68 -0.31 1.69
CA VAL A 4 20.93 -1.08 0.68
C VAL A 4 19.72 -1.66 1.40
N GLN A 5 18.59 -0.98 1.31
CA GLN A 5 17.32 -1.48 1.81
C GLN A 5 16.77 -2.43 0.76
N VAL A 6 17.02 -3.73 0.92
CA VAL A 6 16.44 -4.75 0.05
C VAL A 6 14.93 -4.78 0.33
N GLY A 7 14.14 -4.23 -0.60
CA GLY A 7 12.69 -4.30 -0.54
C GLY A 7 12.20 -5.64 -1.10
N THR A 8 11.30 -6.31 -0.37
CA THR A 8 10.55 -7.47 -0.88
C THR A 8 9.29 -6.98 -1.58
N TRP A 9 9.02 -7.45 -2.79
CA TRP A 9 7.75 -7.23 -3.46
C TRP A 9 6.70 -8.19 -2.92
N VAL A 10 5.55 -7.66 -2.49
CA VAL A 10 4.37 -8.43 -2.09
C VAL A 10 3.28 -8.22 -3.13
N LYS A 11 2.71 -9.31 -3.64
CA LYS A 11 1.51 -9.24 -4.49
C LYS A 11 0.29 -9.33 -3.58
N ILE A 12 -0.62 -8.37 -3.73
CA ILE A 12 -1.91 -8.35 -3.04
C ILE A 12 -2.98 -8.72 -4.08
N ASP A 13 -3.70 -9.80 -3.85
CA ASP A 13 -4.78 -10.28 -4.72
C ASP A 13 -5.92 -10.80 -3.84
N ASP A 14 -7.14 -10.32 -4.07
CA ASP A 14 -8.36 -10.70 -3.35
C ASP A 14 -8.22 -10.81 -1.81
N VAL A 15 -7.82 -9.72 -1.15
CA VAL A 15 -7.59 -9.70 0.31
C VAL A 15 -8.52 -8.73 1.02
N SER A 16 -8.99 -9.10 2.22
CA SER A 16 -9.65 -8.17 3.14
C SER A 16 -8.69 -7.09 3.61
N MET A 17 -9.13 -5.83 3.58
CA MET A 17 -8.36 -4.70 4.09
C MET A 17 -9.20 -3.92 5.11
N THR A 18 -8.65 -3.73 6.30
CA THR A 18 -9.25 -2.90 7.36
C THR A 18 -8.23 -1.88 7.85
N TYR A 19 -8.70 -0.77 8.41
CA TYR A 19 -7.82 0.26 8.97
C TYR A 19 -8.27 0.69 10.37
N ALA A 20 -7.33 1.22 11.14
CA ALA A 20 -7.56 1.91 12.40
C ALA A 20 -6.73 3.20 12.45
N ILE A 21 -7.20 4.18 13.22
CA ILE A 21 -6.46 5.42 13.49
C ILE A 21 -5.97 5.36 14.94
N CYS A 22 -4.65 5.47 15.13
CA CYS A 22 -3.99 5.41 16.43
C CYS A 22 -3.11 6.64 16.60
N GLY A 23 -3.64 7.66 17.28
CA GLY A 23 -2.95 8.95 17.37
C GLY A 23 -2.76 9.58 15.99
N ASP A 24 -1.50 9.82 15.61
CA ASP A 24 -1.12 10.41 14.32
C ASP A 24 -0.84 9.37 13.22
N ASP A 25 -0.96 8.08 13.54
CA ASP A 25 -0.71 6.97 12.64
C ASP A 25 -2.02 6.33 12.16
N ILE A 26 -2.01 5.89 10.90
CA ILE A 26 -3.02 5.01 10.32
C ILE A 26 -2.41 3.62 10.18
N GLU A 27 -3.08 2.63 10.77
CA GLU A 27 -2.69 1.22 10.72
C GLU A 27 -3.62 0.49 9.75
N PHE A 28 -3.06 -0.15 8.73
CA PHE A 28 -3.76 -1.03 7.80
C PHE A 28 -3.43 -2.48 8.10
N ARG A 29 -4.46 -3.31 8.14
CA ARG A 29 -4.36 -4.78 8.15
C ARG A 29 -4.79 -5.28 6.79
N LEU A 30 -3.90 -5.95 6.07
CA LEU A 30 -4.22 -6.65 4.83
C LEU A 30 -4.15 -8.15 5.09
N GLY A 31 -5.27 -8.84 4.92
CA GLY A 31 -5.40 -10.26 5.24
C GLY A 31 -6.04 -10.51 6.60
N SER A 32 -5.90 -11.74 7.07
CA SER A 32 -6.40 -12.15 8.39
C SER A 32 -5.36 -11.84 9.47
N MET A 33 -5.73 -12.00 10.73
CA MET A 33 -4.79 -11.84 11.85
C MET A 33 -3.65 -12.87 11.84
N THR A 34 -3.87 -14.04 11.24
CA THR A 34 -2.90 -15.16 11.21
C THR A 34 -2.12 -15.27 9.90
N ASP A 35 -2.60 -14.62 8.84
CA ASP A 35 -2.03 -14.65 7.51
C ASP A 35 -2.34 -13.33 6.80
N GLY A 36 -1.48 -12.34 7.05
CA GLY A 36 -1.66 -10.97 6.62
C GLY A 36 -0.40 -10.14 6.90
N PHE A 37 -0.42 -8.89 6.47
CA PHE A 37 0.63 -7.94 6.82
C PHE A 37 0.03 -6.62 7.30
N ASP A 38 0.74 -6.01 8.24
CA ASP A 38 0.39 -4.71 8.79
C ASP A 38 1.22 -3.61 8.13
N LEU A 39 0.56 -2.51 7.78
CA LEU A 39 1.17 -1.30 7.23
C LEU A 39 0.80 -0.12 8.12
N ILE A 40 1.79 0.49 8.75
CA ILE A 40 1.63 1.69 9.57
C ILE A 40 2.19 2.88 8.80
N VAL A 41 1.38 3.93 8.66
CA VAL A 41 1.74 5.14 7.92
C VAL A 41 1.22 6.39 8.62
N THR A 42 1.98 7.47 8.55
CA THR A 42 1.50 8.80 8.96
C THR A 42 0.49 9.35 7.96
N ASP A 43 -0.26 10.39 8.36
CA ASP A 43 -1.19 11.13 7.50
C ASP A 43 -0.55 11.59 6.16
N ARG A 44 0.67 12.13 6.22
CA ARG A 44 1.42 12.65 5.09
C ARG A 44 1.88 11.53 4.17
N ALA A 45 2.35 10.43 4.76
CA ALA A 45 2.77 9.26 4.00
C ALA A 45 1.58 8.61 3.29
N LEU A 46 0.43 8.49 3.97
CA LEU A 46 -0.80 7.96 3.39
C LEU A 46 -1.31 8.85 2.25
N THR A 47 -1.33 10.16 2.44
CA THR A 47 -1.73 11.11 1.38
C THR A 47 -0.89 10.93 0.12
N LYS A 48 0.43 10.78 0.28
CA LYS A 48 1.34 10.52 -0.84
C LYS A 48 1.10 9.14 -1.46
N LEU A 49 0.91 8.11 -0.65
CA LEU A 49 0.62 6.75 -1.12
C LEU A 49 -0.64 6.69 -1.97
N VAL A 50 -1.73 7.33 -1.52
CA VAL A 50 -2.99 7.39 -2.26
C VAL A 50 -2.83 8.14 -3.58
N ALA A 51 -2.13 9.28 -3.58
CA ALA A 51 -1.88 10.06 -4.79
C ALA A 51 -1.08 9.26 -5.83
N THR A 52 0.06 8.68 -5.43
CA THR A 52 0.92 7.88 -6.31
C THR A 52 0.22 6.58 -6.75
N GLY A 53 -0.51 5.91 -5.86
CA GLY A 53 -1.27 4.71 -6.19
C GLY A 53 -2.39 4.99 -7.20
N THR A 54 -3.07 6.12 -7.06
CA THR A 54 -4.10 6.55 -8.03
C THR A 54 -3.51 6.84 -9.40
N GLU A 55 -2.35 7.50 -9.45
CA GLU A 55 -1.62 7.72 -10.70
C GLU A 55 -1.21 6.39 -11.35
N ALA A 56 -0.63 5.47 -10.57
CA ALA A 56 -0.26 4.14 -11.06
C ALA A 56 -1.46 3.35 -11.62
N LEU A 57 -2.62 3.41 -10.95
CA LEU A 57 -3.85 2.77 -11.41
C LEU A 57 -4.34 3.38 -12.75
N ARG A 58 -4.29 4.70 -12.89
CA ARG A 58 -4.66 5.38 -14.15
C ARG A 58 -3.75 4.95 -15.29
N THR A 59 -2.43 4.95 -15.06
CA THR A 59 -1.45 4.52 -16.05
C THR A 59 -1.69 3.07 -16.48
N LEU A 60 -1.85 2.15 -15.52
CA LEU A 60 -2.14 0.74 -15.81
C LEU A 60 -3.43 0.57 -16.62
N SER A 61 -4.49 1.31 -16.28
CA SER A 61 -5.77 1.26 -16.98
C SER A 61 -5.68 1.78 -18.41
N THR A 62 -4.84 2.78 -18.67
CA THR A 62 -4.56 3.27 -20.03
C THR A 62 -3.74 2.26 -20.81
N SER A 63 -2.66 1.72 -20.24
CA SER A 63 -1.84 0.70 -20.92
C SER A 63 -2.61 -0.57 -21.26
N LYS A 64 -3.58 -0.99 -20.43
CA LYS A 64 -4.46 -2.13 -20.74
C LYS A 64 -5.44 -1.89 -21.91
N ARG A 65 -5.68 -0.64 -22.32
CA ARG A 65 -6.57 -0.31 -23.44
C ARG A 65 -5.86 -0.23 -24.78
N GLU A 66 -4.53 -0.18 -24.76
CA GLU A 66 -3.66 -0.06 -25.95
C GLU A 66 -3.14 -1.43 -26.43
N HIS A 67 -3.44 -2.51 -25.70
CA HIS A 67 -3.21 -3.91 -26.05
C HIS A 67 -4.54 -4.65 -26.21
#